data_AF-A0A2T2VII4-F1
#
_entry.id   AF-A0A2T2VII4-F1
#
_cell.length_a   1.000
_cell.length_b   1.000
_cell.length_c   1.000
_cell.angle_alpha   90.00
_cell.angle_beta   90.00
_cell.angle_gamma   90.00
#
_symmetry.space_group_name_H-M   'P 1'
#
loop_
_entity.id
_entity.type
_entity.pdbx_description
1 polymer ?
#
loop_
_entity_poly.entity_id
_entity_poly.type
_entity_poly.pdbx_seq_one_letter_code
_entity_poly.pdbx_strand_id
1 'polypeptide(L)'
;MSEDSSHFYVDLHCHPNIRSYNSGHPSPNATIWDNVPSLTEEQMQEKGPFANFVFRNTGGIHKESQSNLYNLAKGNVRVVFVSLYPIEQGFLDLRKIPYLFTKRHRHPEIYEVIFGCAYERINAIMDNPIDYWTELKNEYQFIQEGQGYSPDGNYRYKIVNSYRELADLLEE
;
A
#
# COMPACT_ATOMS: atom_id res chain seq x y z
N MET A 1 0.34 33.68 14.78
CA MET A 1 -0.27 32.41 14.34
C MET A 1 -1.72 32.69 14.05
N SER A 2 -2.18 32.46 12.82
CA SER A 2 -3.62 32.46 12.51
C SER A 2 -4.26 31.25 13.18
N GLU A 3 -5.47 31.41 13.73
CA GLU A 3 -6.19 30.40 14.53
C GLU A 3 -6.34 29.01 13.88
N ASP A 4 -6.17 28.93 12.56
CA ASP A 4 -6.31 27.72 11.73
C ASP A 4 -5.19 26.68 11.91
N SER A 5 -4.07 27.02 12.58
CA SER A 5 -2.95 26.09 12.80
C SER A 5 -3.06 25.25 14.09
N SER A 6 -4.17 25.35 14.84
CA SER A 6 -4.32 24.70 16.16
C SER A 6 -5.03 23.34 16.12
N HIS A 7 -5.57 22.94 14.97
CA HIS A 7 -6.32 21.69 14.83
C HIS A 7 -5.70 20.82 13.74
N PHE A 8 -5.46 19.55 14.07
CA PHE A 8 -5.05 18.52 13.13
C PHE A 8 -5.79 17.23 13.44
N TYR A 9 -5.81 16.32 12.47
CA TYR A 9 -6.40 15.00 12.63
C TYR A 9 -5.35 13.96 13.00
N VAL A 10 -5.81 12.97 13.77
CA VAL A 10 -5.05 11.78 14.13
C VAL A 10 -5.75 10.57 13.52
N ASP A 11 -5.04 9.84 12.67
CA ASP A 11 -5.51 8.56 12.15
C ASP A 11 -4.90 7.42 12.97
N LEU A 12 -5.75 6.69 13.71
CA LEU A 12 -5.33 5.59 14.57
C LEU A 12 -5.11 4.27 13.81
N HIS A 13 -5.45 4.19 12.52
CA HIS A 13 -5.26 3.00 11.72
C HIS A 13 -5.21 3.32 10.22
N CYS A 14 -4.00 3.48 9.69
CA CYS A 14 -3.78 3.79 8.28
C CYS A 14 -2.79 2.82 7.63
N HIS A 15 -3.00 2.51 6.35
CA HIS A 15 -2.11 1.70 5.53
C HIS A 15 -1.56 2.46 4.31
N PRO A 16 -0.77 3.55 4.49
CA PRO A 16 -0.14 4.26 3.37
C PRO A 16 0.96 3.43 2.67
N ASN A 17 1.43 2.36 3.32
CA ASN A 17 2.53 1.49 2.90
C ASN A 17 2.11 0.31 2.03
N ILE A 18 0.90 -0.25 2.16
CA ILE A 18 0.56 -1.56 1.54
C ILE A 18 0.85 -1.57 0.03
N ARG A 19 0.39 -0.57 -0.72
CA ARG A 19 0.60 -0.55 -2.17
C ARG A 19 2.01 -0.15 -2.57
N SER A 20 2.59 0.85 -1.90
CA SER A 20 3.93 1.32 -2.21
C SER A 20 4.97 0.23 -1.92
N TYR A 21 4.85 -0.46 -0.79
CA TYR A 21 5.70 -1.60 -0.43
C TYR A 21 5.55 -2.78 -1.41
N ASN A 22 4.34 -3.05 -1.90
CA ASN A 22 4.08 -4.15 -2.84
C ASN A 22 4.08 -3.74 -4.31
N SER A 23 4.68 -2.59 -4.66
CA SER A 23 4.70 -2.02 -6.02
C SER A 23 5.73 -2.64 -6.97
N GLY A 24 6.56 -3.57 -6.49
CA GLY A 24 7.58 -4.24 -7.29
C GLY A 24 8.26 -5.41 -6.55
N HIS A 25 9.10 -6.14 -7.27
CA HIS A 25 9.94 -7.22 -6.73
C HIS A 25 11.23 -7.37 -7.59
N PRO A 26 12.45 -7.56 -7.02
CA PRO A 26 12.77 -7.83 -5.61
C PRO A 26 12.67 -6.61 -4.67
N SER A 27 12.59 -5.40 -5.23
CA SER A 27 12.45 -4.16 -4.46
C SER A 27 11.19 -3.39 -4.86
N PRO A 28 10.60 -2.58 -3.96
CA PRO A 28 9.51 -1.68 -4.30
C PRO A 28 9.91 -0.64 -5.36
N ASN A 29 8.97 -0.25 -6.21
CA ASN A 29 9.15 0.80 -7.24
C ASN A 29 8.57 2.16 -6.82
N ALA A 30 7.96 2.22 -5.64
CA ALA A 30 7.27 3.40 -5.11
C ALA A 30 7.61 3.60 -3.64
N THR A 31 7.52 4.85 -3.20
CA THR A 31 7.69 5.27 -1.80
C THR A 31 6.34 5.43 -1.12
N ILE A 32 6.34 5.56 0.21
CA ILE A 32 5.13 5.81 1.01
C ILE A 32 4.45 7.16 0.70
N TRP A 33 5.15 8.06 0.00
CA TRP A 33 4.59 9.32 -0.49
C TRP A 33 3.76 9.13 -1.76
N ASP A 34 4.11 8.13 -2.58
CA ASP A 34 3.56 7.99 -3.92
C ASP A 34 2.10 7.54 -3.92
N ASN A 35 1.33 8.02 -4.88
CA ASN A 35 0.05 7.43 -5.20
C ASN A 35 0.29 6.26 -6.16
N VAL A 36 0.02 5.04 -5.74
CA VAL A 36 0.08 3.85 -6.60
C VAL A 36 -1.32 3.60 -7.16
N PRO A 37 -1.62 4.11 -8.38
CA PRO A 37 -2.95 4.03 -8.93
C PRO A 37 -3.28 2.57 -9.26
N SER A 38 -4.57 2.26 -9.24
CA SER A 38 -5.02 1.05 -9.89
C SER A 38 -4.89 1.15 -11.40
N LEU A 39 -4.76 -0.02 -12.02
CA LEU A 39 -4.73 -0.14 -13.47
C LEU A 39 -6.03 0.40 -14.07
N THR A 40 -5.89 1.18 -15.14
CA THR A 40 -7.00 1.73 -15.91
C THR A 40 -7.72 0.65 -16.70
N GLU A 41 -8.93 0.96 -17.20
CA GLU A 41 -9.65 0.03 -18.08
C GLU A 41 -8.86 -0.29 -19.36
N GLU A 42 -8.12 0.68 -19.90
CA GLU A 42 -7.24 0.48 -21.06
C GLU A 42 -6.10 -0.49 -20.73
N GLN A 43 -5.39 -0.27 -19.62
CA GLN A 43 -4.33 -1.18 -19.16
C GLN A 43 -4.85 -2.59 -18.88
N MET A 44 -6.10 -2.71 -18.42
CA MET A 44 -6.78 -3.99 -18.22
C MET A 44 -7.09 -4.70 -19.54
N GLN A 45 -7.48 -3.96 -20.58
CA GLN A 45 -7.74 -4.52 -21.91
C GLN A 45 -6.45 -5.02 -22.57
N GLU A 46 -5.35 -4.29 -22.42
CA GLU A 46 -4.03 -4.68 -22.93
C GLU A 46 -3.48 -5.94 -22.26
N LYS A 47 -3.72 -6.13 -20.95
CA LYS A 47 -3.35 -7.35 -20.22
C LYS A 47 -4.10 -8.60 -20.69
N GLY A 48 -5.23 -8.41 -21.37
CA GLY A 48 -5.95 -9.46 -22.08
C GLY A 48 -7.28 -9.88 -21.46
N PRO A 49 -7.95 -10.89 -22.05
CA PRO A 49 -9.35 -11.20 -21.75
C PRO A 49 -9.63 -11.58 -20.30
N PHE A 50 -8.66 -12.18 -19.60
CA PHE A 50 -8.83 -12.61 -18.21
C PHE A 50 -8.80 -11.43 -17.24
N ALA A 51 -7.79 -10.56 -17.33
CA ALA A 51 -7.69 -9.34 -16.51
C ALA A 51 -8.95 -8.47 -16.67
N ASN A 52 -9.41 -8.24 -17.91
CA ASN A 52 -10.64 -7.51 -18.19
C ASN A 52 -11.89 -8.18 -17.59
N PHE A 53 -11.98 -9.52 -17.64
CA PHE A 53 -13.06 -10.26 -16.98
C PHE A 53 -13.05 -10.03 -15.47
N VAL A 54 -11.89 -10.11 -14.80
CA VAL A 54 -11.78 -9.88 -13.35
C VAL A 54 -12.17 -8.44 -13.02
N PHE A 55 -11.66 -7.46 -13.76
CA PHE A 55 -11.94 -6.03 -13.55
C PHE A 55 -13.45 -5.74 -13.58
N ARG A 56 -14.15 -6.25 -14.59
CA ARG A 56 -15.62 -6.08 -14.76
C ARG A 56 -16.42 -6.76 -13.65
N ASN A 57 -16.04 -7.97 -13.26
CA ASN A 57 -16.76 -8.73 -12.21
C ASN A 57 -16.45 -8.23 -10.79
N THR A 58 -15.42 -7.40 -10.62
CA THR A 58 -15.02 -6.80 -9.34
C THR A 58 -15.33 -5.30 -9.30
N GLY A 59 -16.22 -4.79 -10.18
CA GLY A 59 -16.56 -3.37 -10.26
C GLY A 59 -17.09 -2.77 -8.96
N GLY A 60 -17.73 -3.57 -8.10
CA GLY A 60 -18.19 -3.14 -6.77
C GLY A 60 -17.10 -3.12 -5.68
N ILE A 61 -15.88 -3.54 -5.99
CA ILE A 61 -14.74 -3.47 -5.06
C ILE A 61 -14.00 -2.16 -5.28
N HIS A 62 -13.81 -1.39 -4.21
CA HIS A 62 -12.97 -0.21 -4.24
C HIS A 62 -11.52 -0.61 -4.47
N LYS A 63 -10.96 -0.17 -5.61
CA LYS A 63 -9.60 -0.46 -6.03
C LYS A 63 -8.67 0.72 -5.77
N GLU A 64 -9.02 1.74 -5.02
CA GLU A 64 -8.07 2.82 -4.75
C GLU A 64 -7.13 2.46 -3.61
N SER A 65 -5.94 3.05 -3.58
CA SER A 65 -5.10 3.00 -2.37
C SER A 65 -5.88 3.61 -1.22
N GLN A 66 -5.74 3.06 -0.01
CA GLN A 66 -6.39 3.64 1.17
C GLN A 66 -5.87 5.06 1.42
N SER A 67 -4.54 5.28 1.32
CA SER A 67 -3.92 6.59 1.44
C SER A 67 -2.47 6.58 0.94
N ASN A 68 -1.82 7.74 1.03
CA ASN A 68 -0.37 7.96 1.01
C ASN A 68 -0.05 9.22 1.85
N LEU A 69 1.23 9.50 2.10
CA LEU A 69 1.58 10.62 2.97
C LEU A 69 1.17 12.00 2.40
N TYR A 70 1.12 12.19 1.08
CA TYR A 70 0.61 13.44 0.49
C TYR A 70 -0.87 13.65 0.76
N ASN A 71 -1.69 12.61 0.68
CA ASN A 71 -3.12 12.68 0.94
C ASN A 71 -3.40 12.94 2.42
N LEU A 72 -2.65 12.30 3.32
CA LEU A 72 -2.70 12.59 4.75
C LEU A 72 -2.34 14.07 5.02
N ALA A 73 -1.25 14.55 4.41
CA ALA A 73 -0.81 15.93 4.57
C ALA A 73 -1.87 16.94 4.08
N LYS A 74 -2.42 16.73 2.88
CA LYS A 74 -3.51 17.53 2.30
C LYS A 74 -4.78 17.51 3.15
N GLY A 75 -5.10 16.37 3.78
CA GLY A 75 -6.24 16.21 4.68
C GLY A 75 -6.02 16.77 6.09
N ASN A 76 -4.93 17.49 6.33
CA ASN A 76 -4.54 17.98 7.66
C ASN A 76 -4.40 16.88 8.73
N VAL A 77 -4.05 15.65 8.32
CA VAL A 77 -3.64 14.58 9.23
C VAL A 77 -2.16 14.79 9.54
N ARG A 78 -1.81 14.87 10.82
CA ARG A 78 -0.43 15.13 11.29
C ARG A 78 0.14 14.03 12.16
N VAL A 79 -0.73 13.16 12.69
CA VAL A 79 -0.33 11.97 13.43
C VAL A 79 -1.02 10.77 12.81
N VAL A 80 -0.24 9.75 12.51
CA VAL A 80 -0.74 8.52 11.90
C VAL A 80 -0.13 7.31 12.59
N PHE A 81 -0.97 6.33 12.89
CA PHE A 81 -0.56 5.00 13.32
C PHE A 81 -0.51 4.11 12.07
N VAL A 82 0.69 4.03 11.49
CA VAL A 82 0.94 3.19 10.32
C VAL A 82 0.84 1.73 10.72
N SER A 83 -0.16 1.06 10.16
CA SER A 83 -0.40 -0.35 10.40
C SER A 83 0.42 -1.18 9.42
N LEU A 84 1.29 -2.03 9.95
CA LEU A 84 2.04 -2.98 9.15
C LEU A 84 1.15 -4.19 8.86
N TYR A 85 1.12 -4.61 7.60
CA TYR A 85 0.29 -5.72 7.16
C TYR A 85 0.89 -6.40 5.92
N PRO A 86 1.94 -7.23 6.11
CA PRO A 86 2.42 -8.09 5.05
C PRO A 86 1.30 -8.97 4.51
N ILE A 87 1.31 -9.19 3.19
CA ILE A 87 0.32 -10.04 2.53
C ILE A 87 0.47 -11.48 3.04
N GLU A 88 -0.54 -12.02 3.71
CA GLU A 88 -0.51 -13.42 4.12
C GLU A 88 -0.70 -14.33 2.90
N GLN A 89 0.16 -15.34 2.77
CA GLN A 89 0.05 -16.34 1.69
C GLN A 89 -1.31 -17.05 1.69
N GLY A 90 -1.90 -17.24 2.87
CA GLY A 90 -3.23 -17.82 3.01
C GLY A 90 -4.33 -16.99 2.34
N PHE A 91 -4.18 -15.67 2.26
CA PHE A 91 -5.10 -14.82 1.50
C PHE A 91 -4.95 -15.02 0.00
N LEU A 92 -3.73 -15.29 -0.50
CA LEU A 92 -3.46 -15.52 -1.93
C LEU A 92 -3.97 -16.88 -2.45
N ASP A 93 -4.23 -17.80 -1.53
CA ASP A 93 -4.73 -19.13 -1.84
C ASP A 93 -6.26 -19.12 -2.00
N LEU A 94 -6.71 -18.87 -3.22
CA LEU A 94 -8.11 -18.79 -3.63
C LEU A 94 -8.83 -20.16 -3.67
N ARG A 95 -8.60 -21.02 -2.66
CA ARG A 95 -9.17 -22.38 -2.52
C ARG A 95 -10.69 -22.47 -2.65
N LYS A 96 -11.40 -21.34 -2.48
CA LYS A 96 -12.85 -21.24 -2.55
C LYS A 96 -13.38 -20.70 -3.88
N ILE A 97 -12.51 -20.31 -4.82
CA ILE A 97 -12.95 -19.92 -6.16
C ILE A 97 -13.13 -21.18 -7.03
N PRO A 98 -14.26 -21.35 -7.74
CA PRO A 98 -14.52 -22.53 -8.55
C PRO A 98 -13.38 -22.82 -9.54
N TYR A 99 -13.00 -24.10 -9.63
CA TYR A 99 -11.82 -24.59 -10.34
C TYR A 99 -11.73 -24.18 -11.84
N LEU A 100 -12.85 -23.75 -12.42
CA LEU A 100 -12.92 -23.23 -13.79
C LEU A 100 -12.11 -21.93 -13.99
N PHE A 101 -11.81 -21.19 -12.91
CA PHE A 101 -11.04 -19.95 -12.93
C PHE A 101 -9.59 -20.11 -12.42
N THR A 102 -9.19 -21.29 -11.95
CA THR A 102 -8.03 -21.50 -11.05
C THR A 102 -6.85 -22.20 -11.72
N LYS A 103 -6.39 -21.74 -12.88
CA LYS A 103 -4.99 -22.06 -13.21
C LYS A 103 -4.13 -21.18 -12.29
N ARG A 104 -3.37 -21.80 -11.38
CA ARG A 104 -2.57 -21.11 -10.33
C ARG A 104 -1.76 -19.91 -10.84
N HIS A 105 -1.29 -19.95 -12.10
CA HIS A 105 -0.58 -18.84 -12.75
C HIS A 105 -1.41 -17.56 -12.95
N ARG A 106 -2.74 -17.59 -12.82
CA ARG A 106 -3.62 -16.43 -13.01
C ARG A 106 -3.98 -15.70 -11.72
N HIS A 107 -3.63 -16.26 -10.57
CA HIS A 107 -3.91 -15.61 -9.29
C HIS A 107 -3.20 -14.26 -9.18
N PRO A 108 -1.93 -14.09 -9.58
CA PRO A 108 -1.28 -12.79 -9.51
C PRO A 108 -2.00 -11.70 -10.32
N GLU A 109 -2.58 -12.04 -11.48
CA GLU A 109 -3.42 -11.12 -12.26
C GLU A 109 -4.66 -10.67 -11.47
N ILE A 110 -5.33 -11.57 -10.73
CA ILE A 110 -6.48 -11.23 -9.89
C ILE A 110 -6.07 -10.23 -8.80
N TYR A 111 -4.95 -10.48 -8.12
CA TYR A 111 -4.48 -9.63 -7.04
C TYR A 111 -4.01 -8.27 -7.53
N GLU A 112 -3.36 -8.22 -8.67
CA GLU A 112 -2.97 -6.97 -9.32
C GLU A 112 -4.20 -6.12 -9.67
N VAL A 113 -5.26 -6.74 -10.21
CA VAL A 113 -6.52 -6.05 -10.55
C VAL A 113 -7.24 -5.53 -9.31
N ILE A 114 -7.33 -6.33 -8.25
CA ILE A 114 -8.16 -6.00 -7.07
C ILE A 114 -7.41 -5.12 -6.07
N PHE A 115 -6.17 -5.49 -5.75
CA PHE A 115 -5.40 -4.88 -4.67
C PHE A 115 -4.38 -3.84 -5.16
N GLY A 116 -4.10 -3.78 -6.46
CA GLY A 116 -3.11 -2.86 -7.02
C GLY A 116 -1.67 -3.17 -6.62
N CYS A 117 -1.42 -4.43 -6.24
CA CYS A 117 -0.07 -4.94 -5.96
C CYS A 117 0.57 -5.46 -7.24
N ALA A 118 1.88 -5.31 -7.38
CA ALA A 118 2.60 -5.73 -8.58
C ALA A 118 2.50 -7.25 -8.80
N TYR A 119 2.26 -7.67 -10.05
CA TYR A 119 2.09 -9.08 -10.43
C TYR A 119 3.24 -9.96 -9.92
N GLU A 120 4.46 -9.51 -10.12
CA GLU A 120 5.75 -10.11 -9.81
C GLU A 120 5.96 -10.22 -8.31
N ARG A 121 5.46 -9.25 -7.53
CA ARG A 121 5.45 -9.33 -6.07
C ARG A 121 4.50 -10.41 -5.60
N ILE A 122 3.28 -10.46 -6.13
CA ILE A 122 2.31 -11.50 -5.79
C ILE A 122 2.84 -12.88 -6.21
N ASN A 123 3.42 -12.99 -7.40
CA ASN A 123 4.00 -14.23 -7.89
C ASN A 123 5.15 -14.73 -7.00
N ALA A 124 6.05 -13.83 -6.59
CA ALA A 124 7.12 -14.16 -5.64
C ALA A 124 6.58 -14.67 -4.30
N ILE A 125 5.47 -14.10 -3.82
CA ILE A 125 4.80 -14.52 -2.57
C ILE A 125 4.14 -15.89 -2.71
N MET A 126 3.60 -16.22 -3.88
CA MET A 126 2.93 -17.49 -4.13
C MET A 126 3.87 -18.67 -4.41
N ASP A 127 5.05 -18.40 -4.98
CA ASP A 127 6.00 -19.43 -5.42
C ASP A 127 6.97 -19.85 -4.33
N ASN A 128 7.20 -19.00 -3.32
CA ASN A 128 8.15 -19.27 -2.24
C ASN A 128 7.46 -19.21 -0.88
N PRO A 129 7.71 -20.13 0.05
CA PRO A 129 7.26 -19.96 1.43
C PRO A 129 7.95 -18.72 2.01
N ILE A 130 7.14 -17.75 2.45
CA ILE A 130 7.65 -16.53 3.03
C ILE A 130 7.57 -16.60 4.54
N ASP A 131 8.67 -16.24 5.19
CA ASP A 131 8.67 -15.92 6.61
C ASP A 131 7.97 -14.57 6.84
N TYR A 132 6.74 -14.63 7.35
CA TYR A 132 5.92 -13.46 7.64
C TYR A 132 6.63 -12.45 8.55
N TRP A 133 7.42 -12.92 9.52
CA TRP A 133 8.16 -12.03 10.41
C TRP A 133 9.25 -11.25 9.68
N THR A 134 9.93 -11.89 8.74
CA THR A 134 10.92 -11.21 7.88
C THR A 134 10.25 -10.17 6.99
N GLU A 135 9.09 -10.47 6.40
CA GLU A 135 8.33 -9.48 5.63
C GLU A 135 7.87 -8.30 6.49
N LEU A 136 7.37 -8.55 7.70
CA LEU A 136 6.95 -7.50 8.63
C LEU A 136 8.11 -6.55 8.95
N LYS A 137 9.31 -7.09 9.21
CA LYS A 137 10.51 -6.29 9.43
C LYS A 137 10.92 -5.51 8.18
N ASN A 138 10.84 -6.13 7.01
CA ASN A 138 11.19 -5.48 5.74
C ASN A 138 10.21 -4.32 5.41
N GLU A 139 8.92 -4.51 5.69
CA GLU A 139 7.91 -3.46 5.54
C GLU A 139 8.15 -2.30 6.52
N TYR A 140 8.47 -2.62 7.78
CA TYR A 140 8.87 -1.62 8.76
C TYR A 140 10.13 -0.86 8.32
N GLN A 141 11.14 -1.58 7.83
CA GLN A 141 12.39 -0.99 7.34
C GLN A 141 12.13 -0.07 6.14
N PHE A 142 11.26 -0.46 5.20
CA PHE A 142 10.84 0.39 4.09
C PHE A 142 10.26 1.74 4.54
N ILE A 143 9.44 1.74 5.59
CA ILE A 143 8.89 2.97 6.18
C ILE A 143 9.99 3.75 6.92
N GLN A 144 10.88 3.06 7.63
CA GLN A 144 11.96 3.72 8.38
C GLN A 144 12.97 4.42 7.46
N GLU A 145 13.33 3.77 6.36
CA GLU A 145 14.28 4.29 5.35
C GLU A 145 13.69 5.45 4.55
N GLY A 146 12.37 5.49 4.38
CA GLY A 146 11.70 6.59 3.68
C GLY A 146 11.54 7.87 4.50
N GLN A 147 11.92 7.89 5.78
CA GLN A 147 11.75 9.06 6.66
C GLN A 147 12.49 10.29 6.14
N GLY A 148 11.99 11.47 6.51
CA GLY A 148 12.53 12.75 6.07
C GLY A 148 11.58 13.47 5.14
N TYR A 149 12.14 14.31 4.26
CA TYR A 149 11.36 15.17 3.38
C TYR A 149 10.66 14.38 2.28
N SER A 150 9.47 14.87 1.90
CA SER A 150 8.78 14.44 0.69
C SER A 150 9.63 14.75 -0.55
N PRO A 151 9.39 14.04 -1.68
CA PRO A 151 10.11 14.31 -2.93
C PRO A 151 10.06 15.77 -3.41
N ASP A 152 8.98 16.50 -3.10
CA ASP A 152 8.82 17.92 -3.43
C ASP A 152 9.39 18.88 -2.35
N GLY A 153 9.88 18.36 -1.22
CA GLY A 153 10.42 19.12 -0.10
C GLY A 153 9.37 19.85 0.77
N ASN A 154 8.08 19.77 0.44
CA ASN A 154 7.03 20.53 1.13
C ASN A 154 6.60 19.93 2.47
N TYR A 155 6.79 18.62 2.64
CA TYR A 155 6.41 17.90 3.84
C TYR A 155 7.59 17.07 4.34
N ARG A 156 7.49 16.60 5.58
CA ARG A 156 8.37 15.56 6.10
C ARG A 156 7.60 14.68 7.06
N TYR A 157 8.07 13.45 7.26
CA TYR A 157 7.58 12.61 8.35
C TYR A 157 8.73 12.01 9.14
N LYS A 158 8.38 11.61 10.37
CA LYS A 158 9.29 10.94 11.28
C LYS A 158 8.50 9.96 12.16
N ILE A 159 9.07 8.78 12.34
CA ILE A 159 8.66 7.77 13.31
C ILE A 159 9.18 8.24 14.66
N VAL A 160 8.27 8.36 15.61
CA VAL A 160 8.56 8.87 16.95
C VAL A 160 8.55 7.72 17.97
N ASN A 161 9.44 7.81 18.96
CA ASN A 161 9.57 6.79 20.01
C ASN A 161 8.96 7.23 21.34
N SER A 162 8.45 8.46 21.43
CA SER A 162 7.81 8.97 22.64
C SER A 162 6.80 10.07 22.33
N TYR A 163 5.87 10.29 23.25
CA TYR A 163 4.94 11.41 23.19
C TYR A 163 5.68 12.77 23.16
N ARG A 164 6.79 12.88 23.89
CA ARG A 164 7.59 14.12 23.92
C ARG A 164 8.14 14.45 22.53
N GLU A 165 8.75 13.47 21.88
CA GLU A 165 9.27 13.64 20.52
C GLU A 165 8.18 13.99 19.51
N LEU A 166 6.98 13.41 19.67
CA LEU A 166 5.82 13.78 18.87
C LEU A 166 5.41 15.24 19.09
N ALA A 167 5.31 15.68 20.35
CA ALA A 167 4.93 17.05 20.68
C ALA A 167 5.93 18.06 20.11
N ASP A 168 7.23 17.82 20.29
CA ASP A 168 8.28 18.69 19.78
C ASP A 168 8.20 18.85 18.24
N LEU A 169 7.88 17.78 17.51
CA LEU A 169 7.75 17.80 16.04
C LEU A 169 6.50 18.53 15.53
N LEU A 170 5.42 18.58 16.32
CA LEU A 170 4.18 19.24 15.93
C LEU A 170 4.22 20.75 16.19
N GLU A 171 5.18 21.21 17.00
CA GLU A 171 5.41 22.63 17.30
C GLU A 171 6.44 23.29 16.35
N GLU A 172 7.20 22.51 15.57
CA GLU A 172 8.12 22.97 14.50
C GLU A 172 7.39 23.47 13.25
#